data_AF-A0A6F8XTQ5-F1
#
_entry.id   AF-A0A6F8XTQ5-F1
#
_cell.length_a   1.000
_cell.length_b   1.000
_cell.length_c   1.000
_cell.angle_alpha   90.00
_cell.angle_beta   90.00
_cell.angle_gamma   90.00
#
_symmetry.space_group_name_H-M   'P 1'
#
loop_
_entity.id
_entity.type
_entity.pdbx_description
1 polymer ?
#
loop_
_entity_poly.entity_id
_entity_poly.type
_entity_poly.pdbx_seq_one_letter_code
_entity_poly.pdbx_strand_id
1 'polypeptide(L)' 'MRDWHADGLAVRPDHRMIAHTAFLVSSRRLAPGVTAPPRRRKPSKGAEAYAARKAAAAVPPPLGAPERGEEADTSG' A
#
# COMPACT_ATOMS: atom_id res chain seq x y z
N MET A 1 10.66 -5.45 18.11
CA MET A 1 10.97 -4.93 19.47
C MET A 1 11.99 -3.82 19.29
N ARG A 2 11.88 -2.73 20.05
CA ARG A 2 12.84 -1.63 20.01
C ARG A 2 13.19 -1.28 21.44
N ASP A 3 14.49 -1.26 21.72
CA ASP A 3 15.00 -0.98 23.05
C ASP A 3 15.11 0.52 23.28
N TRP A 4 15.22 0.89 24.56
CA TRP A 4 15.33 2.27 25.01
C TRP A 4 16.73 2.51 25.57
N HIS A 5 17.32 3.65 25.21
CA HIS A 5 18.54 4.14 25.81
C HIS A 5 18.17 5.13 26.91
N ALA A 6 18.49 4.79 28.16
CA ALA A 6 18.30 5.66 29.31
C ALA A 6 19.65 5.86 30.01
N ASP A 7 20.15 7.10 29.98
CA ASP A 7 21.38 7.48 30.67
C ASP A 7 21.18 8.86 31.33
N GLY A 8 21.25 8.90 32.65
CA GLY A 8 20.90 10.07 33.46
C GLY A 8 19.51 10.63 33.11
N LEU A 9 19.46 11.89 32.66
CA LEU A 9 18.23 12.57 32.22
C LEU A 9 17.88 12.34 30.74
N ALA A 10 18.76 11.70 29.98
CA ALA A 10 18.55 11.46 28.55
C ALA A 10 17.89 10.10 28.33
N VAL A 11 16.59 10.12 28.03
CA VAL A 11 15.80 8.92 27.67
C VAL A 11 15.34 9.04 26.22
N ARG A 12 15.81 8.14 25.36
CA ARG A 12 15.47 8.12 23.94
C ARG A 12 15.40 6.70 23.38
N PRO A 13 14.57 6.42 22.36
CA PRO A 13 14.53 5.11 21.73
C PRO A 13 15.82 4.86 20.94
N ASP A 14 16.35 3.64 20.99
CA ASP A 14 17.57 3.25 20.27
C ASP A 14 17.41 3.49 18.75
N HIS A 15 18.44 3.95 18.04
CA HIS A 15 18.36 4.34 16.63
C HIS A 15 18.27 3.14 15.67
N ARG A 16 18.58 1.92 16.12
CA ARG A 16 18.43 0.73 15.28
C ARG A 16 16.96 0.32 15.18
N MET A 17 16.51 0.03 13.96
CA MET A 17 15.19 -0.57 13.72
C MET A 17 15.31 -1.84 12.90
N ILE A 18 14.57 -2.87 13.33
CA ILE A 18 14.26 -4.06 12.52
C ILE A 18 12.86 -3.84 11.94
N ALA A 19 12.75 -3.80 10.60
CA ALA A 19 11.53 -3.39 9.92
C ALA A 19 10.40 -4.44 10.00
N HIS A 20 10.72 -5.74 9.95
CA HIS A 20 9.74 -6.81 9.96
C HIS A 20 10.33 -8.12 10.51
N THR A 21 9.48 -8.95 11.09
CA THR A 21 9.86 -10.29 11.58
C THR A 21 8.97 -11.35 10.94
N ALA A 22 7.69 -11.39 11.33
CA ALA A 22 6.74 -12.35 10.78
C ALA A 22 5.30 -11.84 10.96
N PHE A 23 4.38 -12.52 10.29
CA PHE A 23 2.95 -12.39 10.54
C PHE A 23 2.50 -13.43 11.55
N LEU A 24 1.64 -13.03 12.48
CA LEU A 24 0.93 -13.95 13.37
C LEU A 24 -0.51 -14.13 12.87
N VAL A 25 -0.98 -15.36 12.85
CA VAL A 25 -2.36 -15.71 12.46
C VAL A 25 -2.99 -16.51 13.58
N SER A 26 -4.16 -16.05 14.05
CA SER A 26 -4.99 -16.78 15.00
C SER A 26 -6.33 -17.11 14.37
N SER A 27 -6.81 -18.33 14.57
CA SER A 27 -8.14 -18.76 14.15
C SER A 27 -8.81 -19.58 15.26
N ARG A 28 -10.12 -19.75 15.15
CA ARG A 28 -10.89 -20.66 16.01
C ARG A 28 -11.51 -21.74 15.11
N ARG A 29 -11.44 -22.99 15.54
CA ARG A 29 -12.06 -24.11 14.84
C ARG A 29 -13.59 -24.03 14.97
N LEU A 30 -14.29 -24.28 13.87
CA LEU A 30 -15.75 -24.40 13.85
C LEU A 30 -16.18 -25.86 14.02
N ALA A 31 -17.41 -26.08 14.49
CA ALA A 31 -18.01 -27.41 14.51
C ALA A 31 -18.14 -27.96 13.07
N PRO A 32 -18.18 -29.29 12.88
CA PRO A 32 -18.37 -29.89 11.56
C PRO A 32 -19.65 -29.39 10.88
N GLY A 33 -19.60 -29.12 9.58
CA GLY A 33 -20.75 -28.65 8.80
C GLY A 33 -21.09 -27.16 8.97
N VAL A 34 -20.39 -26.42 9.83
CA VAL A 34 -20.63 -24.98 10.02
C VAL A 34 -19.82 -24.14 9.03
N THR A 35 -20.53 -23.37 8.20
CA THR A 35 -19.93 -22.39 7.29
C THR A 35 -19.50 -21.13 8.04
N ALA A 36 -18.29 -20.66 7.77
CA ALA A 36 -17.77 -19.42 8.37
C ALA A 36 -18.54 -18.18 7.89
N PRO A 37 -18.83 -17.20 8.77
CA PRO A 37 -19.43 -15.94 8.36
C PRO A 37 -18.55 -15.19 7.34
N PRO A 38 -19.16 -14.46 6.39
CA PRO A 38 -18.40 -13.70 5.40
C PRO A 38 -17.55 -12.62 6.08
N ARG A 39 -16.28 -12.53 5.66
CA ARG A 39 -15.36 -11.51 6.18
C ARG A 39 -15.71 -10.15 5.61
N ARG A 40 -16.42 -9.31 6.37
CA ARG A 40 -16.65 -7.91 6.00
C ARG A 40 -15.46 -7.06 6.42
N ARG A 41 -14.63 -6.65 5.47
CA ARG A 41 -13.56 -5.67 5.68
C ARG A 41 -13.99 -4.32 5.12
N LYS A 42 -13.83 -3.25 5.91
CA LYS A 42 -13.91 -1.91 5.37
C LYS A 42 -12.74 -1.71 4.40
N PRO A 43 -12.95 -1.16 3.19
CA PRO A 43 -11.84 -0.78 2.35
C PRO A 43 -10.95 0.20 3.13
N SER A 44 -9.64 -0.02 3.07
CA SER A 44 -8.69 0.97 3.56
C SER A 44 -8.54 2.06 2.51
N LYS A 45 -8.24 3.30 2.91
CA LYS A 45 -7.95 4.40 1.96
C LYS A 45 -6.89 4.01 0.92
N GLY A 46 -5.89 3.21 1.32
CA GLY A 46 -4.86 2.71 0.40
C GLY A 46 -5.38 1.68 -0.61
N ALA A 47 -6.35 0.85 -0.23
CA ALA A 47 -6.97 -0.11 -1.15
C ALA A 47 -7.85 0.59 -2.19
N GLU A 48 -8.58 1.64 -1.79
CA GLU A 48 -9.36 2.48 -2.70
C GLU A 48 -8.44 3.24 -3.67
N ALA A 49 -7.36 3.84 -3.17
CA ALA A 49 -6.37 4.52 -3.99
C ALA A 49 -5.69 3.57 -5.00
N TYR A 50 -5.37 2.35 -4.58
CA TYR A 50 -4.80 1.32 -5.47
C TYR A 50 -5.79 0.89 -6.56
N ALA A 51 -7.06 0.68 -6.20
CA ALA A 51 -8.10 0.32 -7.16
C ALA A 51 -8.35 1.43 -8.18
N ALA A 52 -8.41 2.70 -7.74
CA ALA A 52 -8.58 3.85 -8.62
C ALA A 52 -7.41 3.99 -9.59
N ARG A 53 -6.16 3.82 -9.11
CA ARG A 53 -4.96 3.84 -9.95
C ARG A 53 -4.97 2.71 -10.98
N LYS A 54 -5.38 1.50 -10.58
CA LYS A 54 -5.49 0.36 -11.49
C LYS A 54 -6.56 0.60 -12.56
N ALA A 55 -7.70 1.18 -12.18
CA ALA A 55 -8.76 1.53 -13.12
C ALA A 55 -8.28 2.56 -14.16
N ALA A 56 -7.60 3.62 -13.72
CA ALA A 56 -7.03 4.62 -14.62
C ALA A 56 -6.00 4.03 -15.60
N ALA A 57 -5.18 3.07 -15.15
CA ALA A 57 -4.20 2.40 -16.00
C ALA A 57 -4.81 1.38 -16.98
N ALA A 58 -6.03 0.90 -16.72
CA ALA A 58 -6.74 -0.05 -17.57
C ALA A 58 -7.57 0.62 -18.67
N VAL A 59 -7.78 1.95 -18.58
CA VAL A 59 -8.40 2.73 -19.65
C VAL A 59 -7.34 2.90 -20.76
N PRO A 60 -7.52 2.28 -21.94
CA PRO A 60 -6.61 2.52 -23.06
C PRO A 60 -6.65 4.02 -23.41
N PRO A 61 -5.50 4.61 -23.81
CA PRO A 61 -5.50 5.99 -24.25
C PRO A 61 -6.53 6.16 -25.38
N PRO A 62 -7.24 7.29 -25.42
CA PRO A 62 -8.20 7.53 -26.49
C PRO A 62 -7.50 7.40 -27.84
N LEU A 63 -8.07 6.59 -28.73
CA LEU A 63 -7.62 6.46 -30.11
C LEU A 63 -7.81 7.84 -30.76
N GLY A 64 -6.71 8.58 -30.94
CA GLY A 64 -6.69 9.94 -31.49
C GLY A 64 -6.03 11.02 -30.62
N ALA A 65 -5.14 10.67 -29.69
CA ALA A 65 -4.23 11.70 -29.14
C ALA A 65 -3.41 12.31 -30.30
N PRO A 66 -3.35 13.65 -30.44
CA PRO A 66 -2.52 14.24 -31.48
C PRO A 66 -1.07 13.84 -31.21
N GLU A 67 -0.45 13.20 -32.20
CA GLU A 67 1.01 13.03 -32.28
C GLU A 67 1.59 14.41 -31.96
N ARG A 68 2.35 14.51 -30.85
CA ARG A 68 2.94 15.78 -30.44
C ARG A 68 3.96 16.15 -31.51
N GLY A 69 3.49 16.96 -32.47
CA GLY A 69 4.23 17.36 -33.65
C GLY A 69 5.57 17.93 -33.25
N GLU A 70 6.59 17.36 -33.87
CA GLU A 70 7.93 17.89 -33.96
C GLU A 70 7.88 19.22 -34.72
N GLU A 71 7.64 20.32 -34.01
CA GLU A 71 7.85 21.66 -34.53
C GLU A 71 9.24 22.10 -34.07
N ALA A 72 10.25 21.58 -34.77
CA ALA A 72 11.58 22.13 -34.76
C ALA A 72 11.50 23.56 -35.30
N ASP A 73 11.70 24.50 -34.38
CA ASP A 73 12.29 25.82 -34.59
C ASP A 73 12.93 25.98 -35.98
N THR A 74 12.18 26.54 -36.93
CA THR A 74 12.75 27.07 -38.16
C THR A 74 12.87 28.58 -37.98
N SER A 75 13.94 28.97 -37.28
CA SER A 75 14.44 30.34 -37.26
C SER A 75 15.03 30.69 -38.64
N GLY A 76 14.51 31.78 -39.24
CA GLY A 76 15.00 32.43 -40.44
C GLY A 76 14.64 33.91 -40.41
#